data_AF-A0A2E5IC20-F1
#
_entry.id   AF-A0A2E5IC20-F1
#
_cell.length_a   1.000
_cell.length_b   1.000
_cell.length_c   1.000
_cell.angle_alpha   90.00
_cell.angle_beta   90.00
_cell.angle_gamma   90.00
#
_symmetry.space_group_name_H-M   'P 1'
#
loop_
_entity.id
_entity.type
_entity.pdbx_description
1 polymer ?
#
loop_
_entity_poly.entity_id
_entity_poly.type
_entity_poly.pdbx_seq_one_letter_code
_entity_poly.pdbx_strand_id
1 'polypeptide(L)' 'MEIFDHLNDRFKWGATMNQVGNILAKDNRFSKMGHKRGEFRGSVYTVCVWGLAELGMVTTA' A
#
# COMPACT_ATOMS: atom_id res chain seq x y z
N MET A 1 -1.35 -2.00 -5.58
CA MET A 1 -2.52 -2.39 -6.37
C MET A 1 -3.29 -3.46 -5.61
N GLU A 2 -2.63 -4.57 -5.27
CA GLU A 2 -3.21 -5.74 -4.57
C GLU A 2 -3.99 -5.41 -3.29
N ILE A 3 -3.49 -4.55 -2.39
CA ILE A 3 -4.22 -4.18 -1.16
C ILE A 3 -5.53 -3.43 -1.47
N PHE A 4 -5.49 -2.53 -2.46
CA PHE A 4 -6.67 -1.75 -2.87
C PHE A 4 -7.71 -2.66 -3.52
N ASP A 5 -7.29 -3.57 -4.40
CA ASP A 5 -8.20 -4.51 -5.06
C ASP A 5 -8.84 -5.46 -4.04
N HIS A 6 -8.04 -6.01 -3.12
CA HIS A 6 -8.53 -6.90 -2.06
C HIS A 6 -9.58 -6.21 -1.15
N LEU A 7 -9.39 -4.93 -0.85
CA LEU A 7 -10.33 -4.18 -0.02
C LEU A 7 -11.64 -3.90 -0.78
N ASN A 8 -11.54 -3.46 -2.04
CA ASN A 8 -12.74 -3.12 -2.82
C ASN A 8 -13.54 -4.34 -3.28
N ASP A 9 -12.93 -5.52 -3.39
CA ASP A 9 -13.65 -6.76 -3.72
C ASP A 9 -14.47 -7.29 -2.53
N ARG A 10 -14.04 -7.01 -1.29
CA ARG A 10 -14.67 -7.57 -0.08
C ARG A 10 -15.64 -6.64 0.64
N PHE A 11 -15.54 -5.33 0.42
CA PHE A 11 -16.36 -4.34 1.11
C PHE A 11 -17.29 -3.59 0.15
N LYS A 12 -18.59 -3.59 0.45
CA LYS A 12 -19.63 -2.95 -0.38
C LYS A 12 -19.41 -1.46 -0.68
N TRP A 13 -18.67 -0.75 0.18
CA TRP A 13 -18.46 0.70 0.09
C TRP A 13 -17.06 1.08 -0.39
N GLY A 14 -16.16 0.10 -0.49
CA GLY A 14 -14.81 0.28 -1.01
C GLY A 14 -13.98 1.36 -0.30
N ALA A 15 -12.84 1.71 -0.93
CA ALA A 15 -11.98 2.83 -0.57
C ALA A 15 -11.14 3.25 -1.78
N THR A 16 -10.85 4.54 -1.92
CA THR A 16 -9.92 5.05 -2.95
C THR A 16 -8.47 4.74 -2.63
N MET A 17 -7.57 4.72 -3.62
CA MET A 17 -6.13 4.46 -3.41
C MET A 17 -5.51 5.41 -2.38
N ASN A 18 -5.90 6.68 -2.39
CA ASN A 18 -5.37 7.67 -1.45
C ASN A 18 -5.87 7.42 -0.02
N GLN A 19 -7.15 7.04 0.13
CA GLN A 19 -7.71 6.65 1.43
C GLN A 19 -7.02 5.40 1.98
N VAL A 20 -6.79 4.38 1.14
CA VAL A 20 -6.04 3.18 1.53
C VAL A 20 -4.63 3.55 1.98
N GLY A 21 -3.93 4.41 1.23
CA GLY A 21 -2.61 4.91 1.61
C GLY A 21 -2.59 5.63 2.98
N ASN A 22 -3.58 6.49 3.24
CA ASN A 22 -3.72 7.18 4.53
C ASN A 22 -4.01 6.23 5.69
N ILE A 23 -4.84 5.20 5.47
CA ILE A 23 -5.16 4.20 6.49
C ILE A 23 -3.88 3.42 6.87
N LEU A 24 -3.14 2.93 5.86
CA LEU A 24 -1.92 2.17 6.08
C LEU A 24 -0.82 2.99 6.77
N ALA A 25 -0.74 4.30 6.48
CA ALA A 25 0.24 5.19 7.12
C ALA A 25 -0.11 5.51 8.58
N LYS A 26 -1.38 5.48 8.96
CA LYS A 26 -1.85 5.82 10.31
C LYS A 26 -1.87 4.61 11.26
N ASP A 27 -1.96 3.40 10.72
CA ASP A 27 -2.02 2.17 11.49
C ASP A 27 -0.61 1.65 11.80
N ASN A 28 -0.27 1.56 13.08
CA ASN A 28 1.05 1.16 13.57
C ASN A 28 1.42 -0.30 13.27
N ARG A 29 0.46 -1.12 12.85
CA ARG A 29 0.70 -2.52 12.46
C ARG A 29 1.36 -2.63 11.09
N PHE A 30 1.35 -1.56 10.30
CA PHE A 30 1.94 -1.53 8.98
C PHE A 30 3.13 -0.59 8.94
N SER A 31 4.06 -0.87 8.04
CA SER A 31 5.18 0.01 7.77
C SER A 31 5.42 0.05 6.26
N LYS A 32 5.76 1.23 5.77
CA LYS A 32 6.08 1.44 4.36
C LYS A 32 7.49 0.90 4.10
N MET A 33 7.58 -0.23 3.42
CA MET A 33 8.84 -0.91 3.12
C MET A 33 9.59 -0.28 1.94
N GLY A 34 8.88 0.48 1.10
CA GLY A 34 9.49 1.15 -0.03
C GLY A 34 8.49 1.60 -1.08
N HIS A 35 8.99 1.85 -2.28
CA HIS A 35 8.17 2.15 -3.45
C HIS A 35 8.81 1.58 -4.72
N LYS A 36 7.97 1.32 -5.71
CA LYS A 36 8.39 0.97 -7.07
C LYS A 36 7.79 1.97 -8.04
N ARG A 37 8.58 2.42 -9.01
CA ARG A 37 8.11 3.27 -10.10
C ARG A 37 7.84 2.39 -11.31
N GLY A 38 6.70 2.58 -11.95
CA GLY A 38 6.31 1.85 -13.15
C GLY A 38 5.49 2.71 -14.09
N GLU A 39 5.34 2.26 -15.32
CA GLU A 39 4.48 2.90 -16.31
C GLU A 39 3.14 2.19 -16.38
N PHE A 40 2.06 2.95 -16.47
CA PHE A 40 0.72 2.43 -16.71
C PHE A 40 0.01 3.37 -17.69
N ARG A 41 -0.53 2.83 -18.78
CA ARG A 41 -1.25 3.61 -19.82
C ARG A 41 -0.50 4.89 -20.28
N GLY A 42 0.82 4.81 -20.40
CA GLY A 42 1.66 5.93 -20.86
C GLY A 42 1.95 7.01 -19.81
N SER A 43 1.54 6.82 -18.56
CA SER A 43 1.90 7.70 -17.44
C SER A 43 2.75 6.94 -16.42
N VAL A 44 3.64 7.65 -15.73
CA VAL A 44 4.50 7.08 -14.68
C VAL A 44 3.77 7.13 -13.35
N TYR A 45 3.67 5.98 -12.68
CA TYR A 45 3.07 5.85 -11.35
C TYR A 45 4.07 5.29 -10.36
N THR A 46 3.92 5.72 -9.12
CA THR A 46 4.67 5.19 -7.98
C THR A 46 3.73 4.34 -7.14
N VAL A 47 4.05 3.06 -6.99
CA VAL A 47 3.34 2.13 -6.12
C VAL A 47 4.14 1.96 -4.83
N CYS A 48 3.48 2.19 -3.69
CA CYS A 48 4.09 1.96 -2.38
C CYS A 48 4.01 0.48 -2.01
N VAL A 49 5.09 -0.04 -1.45
CA VAL A 49 5.14 -1.40 -0.87
C VAL A 49 4.94 -1.26 0.63
N TRP A 50 3.97 -2.00 1.16
CA TRP A 50 3.61 -2.02 2.57
C TRP A 50 3.78 -3.44 3.11
N GLY A 51 4.26 -3.54 4.34
CA GLY A 51 4.37 -4.79 5.07
C GLY A 51 3.94 -4.61 6.52
N LEU A 52 3.85 -5.71 7.26
CA LEU A 52 3.64 -5.65 8.71
C LEU A 52 4.87 -5.01 9.37
N ALA A 53 4.65 -4.23 10.43
CA ALA A 53 5.70 -3.49 11.13
C ALA A 53 6.81 -4.42 11.64
N GLU A 54 6.45 -5.60 12.15
CA GLU A 54 7.39 -6.63 12.64
C GLU A 54 8.39 -7.06 11.55
N LEU A 55 7.95 -7.14 10.29
CA LEU A 55 8.81 -7.52 9.15
C LEU A 55 9.72 -6.37 8.71
N GLY A 56 9.28 -5.12 8.89
CA GLY A 56 10.08 -3.93 8.58
C GLY A 56 11.30 -3.77 9.46
N MET A 57 11.20 -4.19 10.73
CA MET A 57 12.32 -4.16 11.66
C MET A 57 13.45 -5.11 11.25
N VAL A 58 13.14 -6.20 10.53
CA VAL A 58 14.13 -7.22 10.11
C VAL A 58 14.90 -6.81 8.86
N THR A 59 14.35 -5.95 8.01
CA THR A 59 14.99 -5.57 6.72
C THR A 59 16.01 -4.43 6.86
N THR A 60 16.06 -3.77 8.02
CA THR A 60 17.00 -2.66 8.30
C THR A 60 18.21 -3.07 9.16
N ALA A 61 18.43 -4.36 9.39
CA ALA A 61 19.57 -4.89 10.15
C ALA A 61 20.64 -5.51 9.23
#